data_AF-A0A938QCB1-F1
#
_entry.id   AF-A0A938QCB1-F1
#
_cell.length_a   1.000
_cell.length_b   1.000
_cell.length_c   1.000
_cell.angle_alpha   90.00
_cell.angle_beta   90.00
_cell.angle_gamma   90.00
#
_symmetry.space_group_name_H-M   'P 1'
#
loop_
_entity.id
_entity.type
_entity.pdbx_description
1 polymer ?
#
loop_
_entity_poly.entity_id
_entity_poly.type
_entity_poly.pdbx_seq_one_letter_code
_entity_poly.pdbx_strand_id
1 'polypeptide(L)'
;MSPILAAMLLSCLLLAGCGRNPRMDALYAQRCINCHGPSGQGDGPIAASLPVKPPDFRQTVETKSNAQIRRIIAHGRGTMPAFEPALKPSEINDMLQMVRFLSREGRDLQWWEKYDTLVAAHCSVPWEAVLGVDDPPEAKKP
;
A
#
# COMPACT_ATOMS: atom_id res chain seq x y z
N MET A 1 -14.25 34.01 30.62
CA MET A 1 -14.18 33.10 29.45
C MET A 1 -14.94 31.84 29.81
N SER A 2 -16.05 31.55 29.11
CA SER A 2 -17.05 30.57 29.55
C SER A 2 -16.56 29.13 29.29
N PRO A 3 -16.68 28.18 30.24
CA PRO A 3 -16.17 26.81 30.10
C PRO A 3 -16.78 26.02 28.93
N ILE A 4 -17.92 26.51 28.39
CA ILE A 4 -18.60 25.95 27.22
C ILE A 4 -17.78 26.15 25.93
N LEU A 5 -17.02 27.24 25.81
CA LEU A 5 -16.20 27.53 24.63
C LEU A 5 -14.94 26.65 24.55
N ALA A 6 -14.39 26.23 25.70
CA ALA A 6 -13.24 25.33 25.77
C ALA A 6 -13.61 23.89 25.37
N ALA A 7 -14.83 23.44 25.70
CA ALA A 7 -15.32 22.12 25.33
C ALA A 7 -15.57 21.98 23.81
N MET A 8 -16.07 23.04 23.15
CA MET A 8 -16.29 23.03 21.69
C MET A 8 -14.99 23.01 20.89
N LEU A 9 -13.92 23.65 21.38
CA LEU A 9 -12.60 23.62 20.72
C LEU A 9 -11.90 22.26 20.87
N LEU A 10 -12.15 21.53 21.96
CA LEU A 10 -11.60 20.19 22.16
C LEU A 10 -12.30 19.13 21.30
N SER A 11 -13.57 19.34 20.92
CA SER A 11 -14.30 18.45 20.01
C SER A 11 -13.92 18.61 18.53
N CYS A 12 -13.34 19.74 18.10
CA CYS A 12 -12.88 19.92 16.72
C CYS A 12 -11.52 19.29 16.42
N LEU A 13 -10.70 18.97 17.43
CA LEU A 13 -9.39 18.31 17.25
C LEU A 13 -9.48 16.81 16.98
N LEU A 14 -10.65 16.20 17.23
CA LEU A 14 -10.91 14.78 16.93
C LEU A 14 -11.41 14.54 15.49
N LEU A 15 -11.62 15.60 14.71
CA LEU A 15 -12.09 15.57 13.32
C LEU A 15 -10.99 15.94 12.31
N ALA A 16 -9.72 15.95 12.74
CA ALA A 16 -8.59 16.04 11.81
C ALA A 16 -8.47 14.74 11.00
N GLY A 17 -9.29 14.69 9.95
CA GLY A 17 -9.35 13.77 8.81
C GLY A 17 -8.39 12.59 8.78
N CYS A 18 -8.96 11.39 8.96
CA CYS A 18 -8.49 10.19 8.28
C CYS A 18 -8.57 10.41 6.77
N GLY A 19 -7.44 10.76 6.15
CA GLY A 19 -7.33 10.88 4.70
C GLY A 19 -6.66 9.65 4.11
N ARG A 20 -7.31 9.03 3.12
CA ARG A 20 -6.69 8.18 2.08
C ARG A 20 -5.33 8.77 1.69
N ASN A 21 -4.24 7.98 1.65
CA ASN A 21 -2.92 8.47 1.24
C ASN A 21 -2.94 8.78 -0.28
N PRO A 22 -3.12 10.05 -0.68
CA PRO A 22 -3.41 10.37 -2.08
C PRO A 22 -2.17 10.21 -2.95
N ARG A 23 -0.97 10.29 -2.35
CA ARG A 23 0.30 10.02 -3.01
C ARG A 23 0.41 8.55 -3.40
N MET A 24 0.06 7.65 -2.48
CA MET A 24 0.09 6.21 -2.72
C MET A 24 -0.86 5.81 -3.88
N ASP A 25 -2.08 6.32 -3.86
CA ASP A 25 -3.06 6.04 -4.93
C ASP A 25 -2.60 6.58 -6.29
N ALA A 26 -2.10 7.83 -6.31
CA ALA A 26 -1.62 8.46 -7.53
C ALA A 26 -0.41 7.71 -8.13
N LEU A 27 0.55 7.31 -7.30
CA LEU A 27 1.72 6.55 -7.74
C LEU A 27 1.34 5.19 -8.31
N TYR A 28 0.43 4.46 -7.63
CA TYR A 28 -0.04 3.18 -8.12
C TYR A 28 -0.75 3.30 -9.48
N ALA A 29 -1.64 4.28 -9.61
CA ALA A 29 -2.36 4.57 -10.85
C ALA A 29 -1.42 4.97 -12.00
N GLN A 30 -0.35 5.71 -11.71
CA GLN A 30 0.58 6.17 -12.75
C GLN A 30 1.60 5.11 -13.17
N ARG A 31 2.00 4.21 -12.27
CA ARG A 31 3.19 3.37 -12.46
C ARG A 31 2.93 1.87 -12.40
N CYS A 32 1.92 1.43 -11.66
CA CYS A 32 1.75 0.01 -11.31
C CYS A 32 0.49 -0.60 -11.94
N ILE A 33 -0.59 0.16 -12.05
CA ILE A 33 -1.93 -0.34 -12.42
C ILE A 33 -1.97 -0.97 -13.82
N ASN A 34 -1.18 -0.47 -14.77
CA ASN A 34 -1.19 -0.96 -16.14
C ASN A 34 -0.77 -2.44 -16.23
N CYS A 35 0.07 -2.90 -15.32
CA CYS A 35 0.52 -4.30 -15.23
C CYS A 35 -0.22 -5.07 -14.13
N HIS A 36 -0.34 -4.48 -12.94
CA HIS A 36 -0.84 -5.19 -11.76
C HIS A 36 -2.37 -5.14 -11.60
N GLY A 37 -3.03 -4.22 -12.30
CA GLY A 37 -4.48 -4.01 -12.29
C GLY A 37 -5.00 -3.37 -10.99
N PRO A 38 -6.28 -2.94 -10.94
CA PRO A 38 -6.82 -2.22 -9.79
C PRO A 38 -6.89 -3.06 -8.50
N SER A 39 -6.85 -4.39 -8.64
CA SER A 39 -6.98 -5.35 -7.55
C SER A 39 -5.65 -6.04 -7.19
N GLY A 40 -4.54 -5.70 -7.86
CA GLY A 40 -3.25 -6.33 -7.63
C GLY A 40 -3.15 -7.79 -8.09
N GLN A 41 -4.04 -8.25 -8.98
CA GLN A 41 -4.11 -9.64 -9.45
C GLN A 41 -3.18 -9.93 -10.64
N GLY A 42 -2.43 -8.92 -11.10
CA GLY A 42 -1.69 -9.04 -12.36
C GLY A 42 -2.61 -9.08 -13.57
N ASP A 43 -3.70 -8.31 -13.50
CA ASP A 43 -4.78 -8.21 -14.48
C ASP A 43 -4.87 -6.81 -15.11
N GLY A 44 -3.77 -6.05 -15.08
CA GLY A 44 -3.71 -4.74 -15.72
C GLY A 44 -3.87 -4.83 -17.24
N PRO A 45 -4.26 -3.74 -17.93
CA PRO A 45 -4.50 -3.70 -19.37
C PRO A 45 -3.42 -4.32 -20.24
N ILE A 46 -2.15 -4.23 -19.84
CA ILE A 46 -1.04 -4.80 -20.62
C ILE A 46 -0.59 -6.18 -20.10
N ALA A 47 -1.12 -6.66 -18.98
CA ALA A 47 -0.64 -7.87 -18.32
C ALA A 47 -0.67 -9.12 -19.21
N ALA A 48 -1.71 -9.26 -20.05
CA ALA A 48 -1.85 -10.37 -20.99
C ALA A 48 -0.82 -10.35 -22.14
N SER A 49 -0.22 -9.18 -22.41
CA SER A 49 0.79 -9.00 -23.46
C SER A 49 2.23 -9.16 -22.94
N LEU A 50 2.42 -9.25 -21.62
CA LEU A 50 3.73 -9.40 -21.03
C LEU A 50 4.25 -10.84 -21.18
N PRO A 51 5.56 -11.04 -21.43
CA PRO A 51 6.16 -12.38 -21.50
C PRO A 51 5.96 -13.21 -20.22
N VAL A 52 5.83 -12.54 -19.08
CA VAL A 52 5.54 -13.15 -17.78
C VAL A 52 4.42 -12.36 -17.13
N LYS A 53 3.35 -13.05 -16.75
CA LYS A 53 2.23 -12.44 -16.02
C LYS A 53 2.73 -11.89 -14.67
N PRO A 54 2.41 -10.63 -14.31
CA PRO A 54 2.70 -10.12 -12.98
C PRO A 54 2.02 -11.00 -11.91
N PRO A 55 2.69 -11.31 -10.78
CA PRO A 55 2.10 -12.16 -9.75
C PRO A 55 0.94 -11.48 -9.04
N ASP A 56 0.00 -12.27 -8.52
CA ASP A 56 -1.00 -11.79 -7.56
C ASP A 56 -0.29 -11.33 -6.28
N PHE A 57 -0.68 -10.16 -5.76
CA PHE A 57 -0.08 -9.60 -4.56
C PHE A 57 -0.31 -10.45 -3.31
N ARG A 58 -1.39 -11.23 -3.23
CA ARG A 58 -1.60 -12.23 -2.16
C ARG A 58 -0.47 -13.24 -2.11
N GLN A 59 -0.20 -13.89 -3.24
CA GLN A 59 0.90 -14.84 -3.35
C GLN A 59 2.26 -14.17 -3.10
N THR A 60 2.40 -12.91 -3.52
CA THR A 60 3.63 -12.15 -3.31
C THR A 60 3.91 -11.94 -1.83
N VAL A 61 2.93 -11.50 -1.04
CA VAL A 61 3.12 -11.26 0.41
C VAL A 61 3.23 -12.55 1.21
N GLU A 62 2.69 -13.66 0.72
CA GLU A 62 2.85 -15.00 1.33
C GLU A 62 4.27 -15.55 1.15
N THR A 63 4.94 -15.19 0.06
CA THR A 63 6.22 -15.80 -0.34
C THR A 63 7.43 -14.87 -0.26
N LYS A 64 7.22 -13.59 0.10
CA LYS A 64 8.28 -12.58 0.14
C LYS A 64 8.20 -11.72 1.39
N SER A 65 9.37 -11.39 1.92
CA SER A 65 9.50 -10.40 3.00
C SER A 65 9.25 -8.98 2.51
N ASN A 66 9.01 -8.05 3.44
CA ASN A 66 8.88 -6.62 3.12
C ASN A 66 10.13 -6.07 2.45
N ALA A 67 11.30 -6.49 2.94
CA ALA A 67 12.58 -6.08 2.36
C ALA A 67 12.72 -6.56 0.91
N GLN A 68 12.29 -7.80 0.61
CA GLN A 68 12.32 -8.33 -0.75
C GLN A 68 11.34 -7.61 -1.68
N ILE A 69 10.13 -7.30 -1.21
CA ILE A 69 9.15 -6.54 -1.99
C ILE A 69 9.68 -5.14 -2.29
N ARG A 70 10.22 -4.42 -1.29
CA ARG A 70 10.86 -3.10 -1.50
C ARG A 70 11.99 -3.17 -2.51
N ARG A 71 12.86 -4.17 -2.40
CA ARG A 71 13.98 -4.38 -3.34
C ARG A 71 13.50 -4.60 -4.77
N ILE A 72 12.43 -5.38 -4.95
CA ILE A 72 11.82 -5.62 -6.27
C ILE A 72 11.22 -4.34 -6.84
N ILE A 73 10.54 -3.53 -6.01
CA ILE A 73 10.00 -2.23 -6.45
C ILE A 73 11.15 -1.28 -6.82
N ALA A 74 12.18 -1.19 -5.98
CA ALA A 74 13.32 -0.30 -6.19
C ALA A 74 14.09 -0.64 -7.47
N HIS A 75 14.48 -1.91 -7.64
CA HIS A 75 15.45 -2.33 -8.66
C HIS A 75 14.84 -3.13 -9.81
N GLY A 76 13.53 -3.38 -9.77
CA GLY A 76 12.84 -4.21 -10.76
C GLY A 76 13.14 -5.70 -10.59
N ARG A 77 12.44 -6.53 -11.37
CA ARG A 77 12.69 -7.98 -11.48
C ARG A 77 12.09 -8.53 -12.76
N GLY A 78 12.91 -9.18 -13.58
CA GLY A 78 12.46 -9.72 -14.86
C GLY A 78 11.97 -8.59 -15.77
N THR A 79 10.69 -8.64 -16.16
CA THR A 79 10.05 -7.60 -16.99
C THR A 79 9.55 -6.39 -16.21
N MET A 80 9.53 -6.45 -14.87
CA MET A 80 9.17 -5.31 -14.03
C MET A 80 10.33 -4.31 -14.01
N PRO A 81 10.11 -3.03 -14.41
CA PRO A 81 11.17 -2.03 -14.43
C PRO A 81 11.61 -1.65 -13.01
N ALA A 82 12.83 -1.12 -12.91
CA ALA A 82 13.29 -0.44 -11.71
C ALA A 82 12.59 0.91 -11.56
N PHE A 83 12.25 1.28 -10.33
CA PHE A 83 11.64 2.57 -10.04
C PHE A 83 12.58 3.54 -9.31
N GLU A 84 13.72 3.09 -8.80
CA GLU A 84 14.81 4.01 -8.47
C GLU A 84 15.54 4.47 -9.74
N PRO A 85 16.00 5.73 -9.80
CA PRO A 85 15.87 6.78 -8.78
C PRO A 85 14.58 7.61 -8.90
N ALA A 86 13.64 7.22 -9.76
CA ALA A 86 12.43 7.99 -10.04
C ALA A 86 11.46 8.08 -8.85
N LEU A 87 11.43 7.05 -7.98
CA LEU A 87 10.74 7.05 -6.70
C LEU A 87 11.73 7.17 -5.56
N LYS A 88 11.37 7.97 -4.56
CA LYS A 88 12.11 8.10 -3.30
C LYS A 88 11.89 6.85 -2.42
N PRO A 89 12.78 6.57 -1.45
CA PRO A 89 12.60 5.46 -0.51
C PRO A 89 11.25 5.47 0.22
N SER A 90 10.74 6.66 0.57
CA SER A 90 9.42 6.79 1.19
C SER A 90 8.26 6.43 0.24
N GLU A 91 8.39 6.71 -1.06
CA GLU A 91 7.40 6.35 -2.09
C GLU A 91 7.47 4.85 -2.41
N ILE A 92 8.65 4.24 -2.35
CA ILE A 92 8.81 2.78 -2.43
C ILE A 92 8.14 2.11 -1.23
N ASN A 93 8.28 2.69 -0.04
CA ASN A 93 7.55 2.23 1.14
C ASN A 93 6.04 2.37 0.93
N ASP A 94 5.52 3.48 0.41
CA ASP A 94 4.10 3.59 0.08
C ASP A 94 3.64 2.50 -0.91
N MET A 95 4.47 2.14 -1.89
CA MET A 95 4.12 1.08 -2.85
C MET A 95 4.12 -0.31 -2.19
N LEU A 96 5.05 -0.61 -1.28
CA LEU A 96 4.98 -1.82 -0.44
C LEU A 96 3.63 -1.87 0.32
N GLN A 97 3.20 -0.73 0.83
CA GLN A 97 1.96 -0.62 1.60
C GLN A 97 0.75 -0.87 0.71
N MET A 98 0.75 -0.33 -0.51
CA MET A 98 -0.26 -0.61 -1.53
C MET A 98 -0.30 -2.10 -1.89
N VAL A 99 0.85 -2.77 -2.06
CA VAL A 99 0.93 -4.22 -2.30
C VAL A 99 0.25 -5.00 -1.18
N ARG A 100 0.54 -4.67 0.09
CA ARG A 100 -0.07 -5.31 1.27
C ARG A 100 -1.54 -4.98 1.45
N PHE A 101 -1.95 -3.77 1.08
CA PHE A 101 -3.34 -3.37 1.12
C PHE A 101 -4.14 -4.19 0.10
N LEU A 102 -3.68 -4.23 -1.15
CA LEU A 102 -4.25 -5.02 -2.24
C LEU A 102 -3.98 -6.51 -2.13
N SER A 103 -3.37 -7.02 -1.05
CA SER A 103 -3.23 -8.46 -0.80
C SER A 103 -4.30 -9.01 0.16
N ARG A 104 -5.20 -8.17 0.68
CA ARG A 104 -6.23 -8.59 1.63
C ARG A 104 -7.44 -9.20 0.91
N GLU A 105 -8.28 -9.94 1.63
CA GLU A 105 -9.54 -10.45 1.10
C GLU A 105 -10.51 -9.30 0.77
N GLY A 106 -11.39 -9.47 -0.23
CA GLY A 106 -12.35 -8.44 -0.63
C GLY A 106 -11.84 -7.36 -1.61
N ARG A 107 -10.88 -7.70 -2.50
CA ARG A 107 -10.23 -6.80 -3.48
C ARG A 107 -11.12 -6.21 -4.59
N ASP A 108 -12.43 -6.23 -4.41
CA ASP A 108 -13.42 -5.65 -5.33
C ASP A 108 -13.44 -4.13 -5.19
N LEU A 109 -13.51 -3.37 -6.29
CA LEU A 109 -13.67 -1.92 -6.27
C LEU A 109 -14.94 -1.47 -5.50
N GLN A 110 -16.00 -2.29 -5.43
CA GLN A 110 -17.17 -2.01 -4.58
C GLN A 110 -16.89 -2.09 -3.07
N TRP A 111 -15.83 -2.81 -2.67
CA TRP A 111 -15.35 -2.77 -1.28
C TRP A 111 -14.94 -1.34 -0.87
N TRP A 112 -14.44 -0.55 -1.82
CA TRP A 112 -13.97 0.82 -1.58
C TRP A 112 -15.10 1.80 -1.30
N GLU A 113 -16.31 1.55 -1.83
CA GLU A 113 -17.50 2.34 -1.50
C GLU A 113 -18.12 1.90 -0.17
N LYS A 114 -17.96 0.62 0.21
CA LYS A 114 -18.62 0.02 1.37
C LYS A 114 -17.88 0.22 2.70
N TYR A 115 -16.55 0.38 2.69
CA TYR A 115 -15.72 0.35 3.90
C TYR A 115 -14.86 1.59 4.15
N ASP A 116 -15.30 2.75 3.64
CA ASP A 116 -14.71 4.06 3.94
C ASP A 116 -14.49 4.29 5.45
N THR A 117 -15.34 3.69 6.29
CA THR A 117 -15.27 3.71 7.75
C THR A 117 -14.29 2.71 8.38
N LEU A 118 -13.95 1.58 7.74
CA LEU A 118 -12.90 0.68 8.24
C LEU A 118 -11.51 1.15 7.83
N VAL A 119 -11.35 1.84 6.70
CA VAL A 119 -10.11 2.58 6.42
C VAL A 119 -9.82 3.58 7.54
N ALA A 120 -10.87 4.21 8.12
CA ALA A 120 -10.74 5.09 9.27
C ALA A 120 -10.32 4.40 10.58
N ALA A 121 -10.65 3.11 10.80
CA ALA A 121 -10.29 2.38 12.01
C ALA A 121 -8.77 2.09 12.13
N HIS A 122 -8.03 2.14 11.02
CA HIS A 122 -6.58 1.92 10.99
C HIS A 122 -5.77 3.22 11.23
N CYS A 123 -6.43 4.36 11.43
CA CYS A 123 -5.77 5.67 11.59
C CYS A 123 -5.13 5.90 12.97
N SER A 124 -5.52 5.14 13.99
CA SER A 124 -5.08 5.35 15.38
C SER A 124 -4.04 4.33 15.85
N VAL A 125 -3.71 3.36 15.01
CA VAL A 125 -2.67 2.38 15.29
C VAL A 125 -1.50 2.70 14.37
N PRO A 126 -0.31 3.04 14.90
CA PRO A 126 0.90 3.14 14.09
C PRO A 126 0.99 1.90 13.22
N TRP A 127 1.25 2.06 11.93
CA TRP A 127 1.21 0.92 11.03
C TRP A 127 2.29 -0.12 11.36
N GLU A 128 3.36 0.31 12.02
CA GLU A 128 4.39 -0.51 12.68
C GLU A 128 3.79 -1.46 13.72
N ALA A 129 2.72 -1.04 14.41
CA ALA A 129 1.98 -1.84 15.37
C ALA A 129 0.87 -2.72 14.72
N VAL A 130 0.38 -2.36 13.52
CA VAL A 130 -0.58 -3.18 12.75
C VAL A 130 0.11 -4.33 12.00
N LEU A 131 1.29 -4.08 11.43
CA LEU A 131 2.03 -5.08 10.66
C LEU A 131 3.08 -5.86 11.45
N GLY A 132 3.26 -5.52 12.74
CA GLY A 132 4.06 -6.32 13.67
C GLY A 132 5.51 -6.51 13.22
N VAL A 133 6.38 -5.56 13.60
CA VAL A 133 7.85 -5.71 13.65
C VAL A 133 8.51 -5.90 12.27
N ASP A 134 9.63 -5.22 12.05
CA ASP A 134 10.49 -5.50 10.91
C ASP A 134 10.76 -7.01 10.82
N ASP A 135 10.64 -7.59 9.63
CA ASP A 135 11.11 -8.95 9.39
C ASP A 135 12.52 -9.08 9.99
N PRO A 136 12.82 -10.13 10.77
CA PRO A 136 14.16 -10.34 11.29
C PRO A 136 15.17 -10.23 10.14
N PRO A 137 16.35 -9.64 10.38
CA PRO A 137 17.31 -9.35 9.32
C PRO A 137 17.51 -10.59 8.45
N GLU A 138 17.31 -10.40 7.14
CA GLU A 138 17.30 -11.46 6.14
C GLU A 138 18.56 -12.32 6.34
N ALA A 139 18.37 -13.58 6.77
CA ALA A 139 19.46 -14.53 6.83
C ALA A 139 20.02 -14.63 5.40
N LYS A 140 21.28 -14.24 5.22
CA LYS A 140 21.98 -14.38 3.94
C LYS A 140 21.87 -15.84 3.52
N LYS A 141 21.00 -16.12 2.55
CA LYS A 141 20.92 -17.44 1.94
C LYS A 141 22.27 -17.68 1.24
N PRO A 142 22.93 -18.83 1.48
CA PRO A 142 24.25 -19.13 0.93
C PRO A 142 24.24 -19.12 -0.60
#